data_AF-A0A2N2NHF6-F1
#
_entry.id   AF-A0A2N2NHF6-F1
#
_cell.length_a   1.000
_cell.length_b   1.000
_cell.length_c   1.000
_cell.angle_alpha   90.00
_cell.angle_beta   90.00
_cell.angle_gamma   90.00
#
_symmetry.space_group_name_H-M   'P 1'
#
loop_
_entity.id
_entity.type
_entity.pdbx_description
1 polymer ?
#
loop_
_entity_poly.entity_id
_entity_poly.type
_entity_poly.pdbx_seq_one_letter_code
_entity_poly.pdbx_strand_id
1 'polypeptide(L)'
;MKKDISGKLLFVIGLVLIGASIFNVFEDPIMNQYYKYKRLFSTTRINLVPTVSIPDKPYQQINSETQAGSMPTTDSNENEELIDFSGFENEGFLPVNIEVSNNKKPTPEKTKEYDVVPVRISIPSIDLIADIINATNKEIIQGDKTYIQWLAPDEYAIGWHFDSAFLGAPGNTVLNGHHNVYGKVFENLDKLVSGNEIFIYGNDFHVYQYIVSNTMILPERDVSLDERLENARWILPSEDERITLITCWPYFSNTHRLIIVASPIGSEPIPITNERN
;
A
#
# COMPACT_ATOMS: atom_id res chain seq x y z
N MET A 1 33.66 33.88 38.55
CA MET A 1 32.28 33.42 38.81
C MET A 1 31.34 34.35 38.04
N LYS A 2 30.37 33.90 37.24
CA LYS A 2 30.08 32.53 36.75
C LYS A 2 30.68 32.33 35.34
N LYS A 3 30.78 31.09 34.87
CA LYS A 3 31.18 30.74 33.50
C LYS A 3 29.91 30.68 32.65
N ASP A 4 29.91 31.24 31.45
CA ASP A 4 28.75 31.10 30.56
C ASP A 4 28.67 29.67 30.03
N ILE A 5 27.50 29.06 30.19
CA ILE A 5 27.18 27.66 29.89
C ILE A 5 26.06 27.59 28.84
N SER A 6 25.36 28.70 28.57
CA SER A 6 24.15 28.75 27.74
C SER A 6 24.38 28.23 26.31
N GLY A 7 25.24 28.91 25.55
CA GLY A 7 25.45 28.61 24.12
C GLY A 7 26.10 27.25 23.84
N LYS A 8 26.87 26.67 24.78
CA LYS A 8 27.54 25.38 24.55
C LYS A 8 26.70 24.17 24.95
N LEU A 9 25.74 24.31 25.87
CA LEU A 9 24.85 23.20 26.23
C LEU A 9 23.82 22.92 25.13
N LEU A 10 23.24 23.98 24.55
CA LEU A 10 22.31 23.90 23.42
C LEU A 10 22.94 23.23 22.18
N PHE A 11 24.18 23.56 21.84
CA PHE A 11 24.86 22.98 20.67
C PHE A 11 25.14 21.47 20.83
N VAL A 12 25.37 20.99 22.06
CA VAL A 12 25.54 19.55 22.34
C VAL A 12 24.21 18.81 22.27
N ILE A 13 23.11 19.41 22.75
CA ILE A 13 21.77 18.80 22.64
C ILE A 13 21.35 18.69 21.17
N GLY A 14 21.61 19.71 20.35
CA GLY A 14 21.38 19.65 18.89
C GLY A 14 22.15 18.50 18.21
N LEU A 15 23.42 18.31 18.54
CA LEU A 15 24.23 17.20 18.01
C LEU A 15 23.78 15.81 18.50
N VAL A 16 23.23 15.69 19.71
CA VAL A 16 22.66 14.42 20.21
C VAL A 16 21.35 14.08 19.51
N LEU A 17 20.51 15.06 19.16
CA LEU A 17 19.27 14.83 18.40
C LEU A 17 19.53 14.46 16.93
N ILE A 18 20.58 15.00 16.30
CA ILE A 18 21.06 14.50 15.00
C ILE A 18 21.44 13.01 15.08
N GLY A 19 22.02 12.58 16.20
CA GLY A 19 22.32 11.17 16.48
C GLY A 19 21.09 10.26 16.58
N ALA A 20 19.91 10.80 16.90
CA ALA A 20 18.65 10.04 16.97
C ALA A 20 17.98 9.88 15.59
N SER A 21 18.08 10.88 14.71
CA SER A 21 17.51 10.81 13.35
C SER A 21 18.31 9.87 12.42
N ILE A 22 19.62 9.73 12.65
CA ILE A 22 20.47 8.76 11.93
C ILE A 22 20.10 7.29 12.27
N PHE A 23 19.39 7.02 13.37
CA PHE A 23 19.04 5.65 13.76
C PHE A 23 18.10 4.95 12.76
N ASN A 24 17.23 5.69 12.04
CA ASN A 24 16.40 5.13 10.97
C ASN A 24 17.18 4.88 9.65
N VAL A 25 18.45 5.30 9.56
CA VAL A 25 19.35 4.96 8.43
C VAL A 25 20.04 3.60 8.66
N PHE A 26 19.97 3.07 9.89
CA PHE A 26 20.56 1.79 10.29
C PHE A 26 19.53 0.86 10.97
N GLU A 27 18.39 0.66 10.32
CA GLU A 27 17.62 -0.57 10.52
C GLU A 27 18.46 -1.78 10.03
N ASP A 28 19.12 -2.39 11.01
CA ASP A 28 20.32 -3.19 10.81
C ASP A 28 20.15 -4.31 9.76
N PRO A 29 21.20 -4.66 8.98
CA PRO A 29 21.23 -5.89 8.21
C PRO A 29 20.89 -7.12 9.07
N ILE A 30 21.20 -7.08 10.37
CA ILE A 30 20.87 -8.13 11.35
C ILE A 30 19.35 -8.29 11.51
N MET A 31 18.57 -7.20 11.60
CA MET A 31 17.11 -7.28 11.74
C MET A 31 16.47 -7.77 10.44
N ASN A 32 16.88 -7.23 9.29
CA ASN A 32 16.44 -7.71 7.99
C ASN A 32 16.77 -9.21 7.77
N GLN A 33 17.94 -9.67 8.21
CA GLN A 33 18.30 -11.10 8.20
C GLN A 33 17.45 -11.91 9.19
N TYR A 34 17.18 -11.43 10.40
CA TYR A 34 16.30 -12.10 11.37
C TYR A 34 14.92 -12.40 10.77
N TYR A 35 14.27 -11.41 10.15
CA TYR A 35 12.97 -11.63 9.49
C TYR A 35 13.09 -12.54 8.27
N LYS A 36 14.19 -12.49 7.51
CA LYS A 36 14.46 -13.41 6.39
C LYS A 36 14.65 -14.87 6.85
N TYR A 37 15.29 -15.09 7.99
CA TYR A 37 15.37 -16.42 8.61
C TYR A 37 14.03 -16.85 9.22
N LYS A 38 13.26 -15.92 9.83
CA LYS A 38 11.88 -16.17 10.29
C LYS A 38 10.98 -16.64 9.14
N ARG A 39 11.05 -15.99 7.96
CA ARG A 39 10.44 -16.46 6.70
C ARG A 39 10.84 -17.90 6.38
N LEU A 40 12.15 -18.20 6.30
CA LEU A 40 12.65 -19.53 5.92
C LEU A 40 12.12 -20.66 6.83
N PHE A 41 12.18 -20.47 8.15
CA PHE A 41 11.65 -21.45 9.11
C PHE A 41 10.12 -21.56 9.07
N SER A 42 9.41 -20.48 8.72
CA SER A 42 7.97 -20.51 8.45
C SER A 42 7.66 -21.33 7.19
N THR A 43 8.28 -21.00 6.04
CA THR A 43 8.07 -21.73 4.77
C THR A 43 8.39 -23.21 4.85
N THR A 44 9.35 -23.62 5.69
CA THR A 44 9.67 -25.05 5.90
C THR A 44 8.51 -25.83 6.54
N ARG A 45 7.59 -25.17 7.25
CA ARG A 45 6.32 -25.74 7.74
C ARG A 45 5.14 -25.57 6.78
N ILE A 46 5.29 -24.79 5.70
CA ILE A 46 4.23 -24.42 4.74
C ILE A 46 4.36 -25.20 3.41
N ASN A 47 5.22 -26.24 3.36
CA ASN A 47 5.29 -27.24 2.28
C ASN A 47 4.04 -28.16 2.20
N LEU A 48 2.85 -27.61 2.45
CA LEU A 48 1.53 -28.23 2.46
C LEU A 48 0.51 -27.45 1.61
N VAL A 49 0.93 -26.40 0.90
CA VAL A 49 0.08 -25.66 -0.05
C VAL A 49 -0.14 -26.50 -1.31
N PRO A 50 -1.37 -26.78 -1.74
CA PRO A 50 -1.64 -27.40 -3.04
C PRO A 50 -1.24 -26.45 -4.17
N THR A 51 -0.39 -26.91 -5.09
CA THR A 51 -0.09 -26.18 -6.32
C THR A 51 -1.29 -26.26 -7.26
N VAL A 52 -1.98 -25.13 -7.47
CA VAL A 52 -3.09 -25.06 -8.44
C VAL A 52 -2.55 -25.16 -9.85
N SER A 53 -2.77 -26.29 -10.52
CA SER A 53 -2.39 -26.50 -11.92
C SER A 53 -3.44 -25.90 -12.86
N ILE A 54 -3.29 -24.63 -13.22
CA ILE A 54 -4.16 -23.94 -14.18
C ILE A 54 -3.75 -24.33 -15.61
N PRO A 55 -4.68 -24.77 -16.49
CA PRO A 55 -4.38 -25.05 -17.89
C PRO A 55 -4.44 -23.77 -18.75
N ASP A 56 -3.41 -23.55 -19.58
CA ASP A 56 -3.29 -22.39 -20.46
C ASP A 56 -4.52 -22.18 -21.36
N LYS A 57 -4.95 -20.91 -21.51
CA LYS A 57 -5.88 -20.49 -22.57
C LYS A 57 -5.38 -19.23 -23.29
N PRO A 58 -5.52 -19.15 -24.62
CA PRO A 58 -4.94 -18.08 -25.42
C PRO A 58 -5.74 -16.78 -25.34
N TYR A 59 -5.03 -15.66 -25.29
CA TYR A 59 -5.56 -14.30 -25.41
C TYR A 59 -6.37 -14.11 -26.71
N GLN A 60 -7.40 -13.26 -26.68
CA GLN A 60 -8.09 -12.74 -27.85
C GLN A 60 -7.90 -11.23 -27.92
N GLN A 61 -7.46 -10.71 -29.07
CA GLN A 61 -7.32 -9.28 -29.32
C GLN A 61 -8.66 -8.70 -29.80
N ILE A 62 -8.98 -7.47 -29.40
CA ILE A 62 -10.02 -6.66 -30.02
C ILE A 62 -9.45 -5.25 -30.26
N ASN A 63 -9.46 -4.79 -31.51
CA ASN A 63 -9.07 -3.44 -31.93
C ASN A 63 -10.33 -2.65 -32.36
N SER A 64 -10.38 -1.33 -32.11
CA SER A 64 -11.38 -0.40 -32.70
C SER A 64 -10.93 1.08 -32.65
N GLU A 65 -11.39 1.89 -33.62
CA GLU A 65 -11.40 3.37 -33.62
C GLU A 65 -12.86 3.90 -33.71
N THR A 66 -13.27 5.16 -34.00
CA THR A 66 -12.65 6.47 -34.36
C THR A 66 -13.67 7.59 -33.97
N GLN A 67 -13.41 8.90 -33.83
CA GLN A 67 -12.21 9.70 -34.11
C GLN A 67 -11.99 10.85 -33.09
N ALA A 68 -12.71 11.99 -33.23
CA ALA A 68 -12.49 13.23 -32.45
C ALA A 68 -13.71 14.18 -32.47
N GLY A 69 -13.77 15.19 -31.57
CA GLY A 69 -14.87 16.18 -31.53
C GLY A 69 -14.75 17.35 -30.52
N SER A 70 -13.94 18.37 -30.86
CA SER A 70 -14.04 19.83 -30.53
C SER A 70 -14.55 20.38 -29.16
N MET A 71 -13.74 21.27 -28.58
CA MET A 71 -13.98 22.30 -27.51
C MET A 71 -14.80 23.54 -28.06
N PRO A 72 -15.08 24.70 -27.35
CA PRO A 72 -14.35 25.38 -26.24
C PRO A 72 -15.17 26.15 -25.14
N THR A 73 -14.47 26.98 -24.33
CA THR A 73 -14.89 28.15 -23.46
C THR A 73 -15.38 27.90 -22.01
N THR A 74 -15.19 28.78 -20.98
CA THR A 74 -14.24 29.92 -20.70
C THR A 74 -14.41 30.43 -19.23
N ASP A 75 -13.29 30.73 -18.53
CA ASP A 75 -13.09 31.52 -17.26
C ASP A 75 -13.94 31.16 -15.99
N SER A 76 -13.65 31.58 -14.73
CA SER A 76 -12.66 32.51 -14.13
C SER A 76 -12.30 32.13 -12.67
N ASN A 77 -11.15 32.60 -12.14
CA ASN A 77 -10.82 33.09 -10.76
C ASN A 77 -11.63 32.60 -9.50
N GLU A 78 -11.09 32.46 -8.28
CA GLU A 78 -10.02 33.26 -7.62
C GLU A 78 -9.53 32.66 -6.26
N ASN A 79 -8.41 33.17 -5.72
CA ASN A 79 -7.94 33.11 -4.32
C ASN A 79 -7.46 31.76 -3.72
N GLU A 80 -6.12 31.58 -3.67
CA GLU A 80 -5.42 30.64 -2.77
C GLU A 80 -4.70 31.43 -1.66
N GLU A 81 -4.87 31.03 -0.39
CA GLU A 81 -4.20 31.65 0.77
C GLU A 81 -3.00 30.79 1.21
N LEU A 82 -1.79 31.35 1.10
CA LEU A 82 -0.53 30.63 1.38
C LEU A 82 -0.31 30.43 2.89
N ILE A 83 -0.64 29.23 3.38
CA ILE A 83 -0.35 28.80 4.75
C ILE A 83 1.11 28.34 4.88
N ASP A 84 1.74 28.64 6.03
CA ASP A 84 3.15 28.30 6.31
C ASP A 84 3.33 26.79 6.56
N PHE A 85 4.19 26.16 5.76
CA PHE A 85 4.47 24.72 5.79
C PHE A 85 5.71 24.33 6.64
N SER A 86 6.38 25.27 7.30
CA SER A 86 7.70 25.06 7.95
C SER A 86 7.74 24.15 9.19
N GLY A 87 6.63 23.48 9.56
CA GLY A 87 6.50 22.75 10.82
C GLY A 87 6.84 21.25 10.83
N PHE A 88 6.86 20.55 9.68
CA PHE A 88 6.64 19.09 9.65
C PHE A 88 7.60 18.25 8.78
N GLU A 89 8.90 18.61 8.73
CA GLU A 89 9.93 17.85 7.98
C GLU A 89 10.17 16.40 8.47
N ASN A 90 9.71 16.01 9.66
CA ASN A 90 10.28 14.87 10.41
C ASN A 90 9.78 13.46 10.05
N GLU A 91 8.65 13.28 9.38
CA GLU A 91 8.13 11.92 9.05
C GLU A 91 7.80 11.70 7.57
N GLY A 92 7.74 12.77 6.76
CA GLY A 92 7.81 12.68 5.31
C GLY A 92 6.64 11.99 4.57
N PHE A 93 5.72 11.32 5.26
CA PHE A 93 4.61 10.59 4.66
C PHE A 93 3.29 11.15 5.18
N LEU A 94 2.33 11.40 4.29
CA LEU A 94 1.01 11.83 4.72
C LEU A 94 0.15 10.65 5.17
N PRO A 95 -0.82 10.90 6.06
CA PRO A 95 -1.98 10.06 6.25
C PRO A 95 -2.79 9.88 4.96
N VAL A 96 -3.42 8.71 4.85
CA VAL A 96 -4.43 8.41 3.83
C VAL A 96 -5.73 9.07 4.26
N ASN A 97 -6.42 9.73 3.33
CA ASN A 97 -7.60 10.50 3.70
C ASN A 97 -8.85 9.61 3.72
N ILE A 98 -9.48 9.51 4.90
CA ILE A 98 -10.90 9.17 5.04
C ILE A 98 -11.54 10.38 5.71
N GLU A 99 -12.03 11.33 4.93
CA GLU A 99 -12.89 12.38 5.49
C GLU A 99 -14.19 11.72 5.98
N VAL A 100 -14.48 11.82 7.28
CA VAL A 100 -15.68 11.25 7.90
C VAL A 100 -16.91 12.09 7.52
N SER A 101 -17.28 12.02 6.24
CA SER A 101 -18.42 12.71 5.66
C SER A 101 -19.71 12.05 6.14
N ASN A 102 -20.46 12.75 6.99
CA ASN A 102 -21.72 12.29 7.59
C ASN A 102 -22.91 12.17 6.60
N ASN A 103 -22.65 12.02 5.30
CA ASN A 103 -23.64 12.09 4.23
C ASN A 103 -23.89 10.74 3.54
N LYS A 104 -24.79 9.96 4.14
CA LYS A 104 -25.72 9.01 3.50
C LYS A 104 -25.17 8.20 2.30
N LYS A 105 -24.47 7.11 2.62
CA LYS A 105 -24.07 6.02 1.71
C LYS A 105 -25.25 5.57 0.80
N PRO A 106 -25.10 5.51 -0.54
CA PRO A 106 -25.97 4.69 -1.37
C PRO A 106 -25.70 3.22 -1.05
N THR A 107 -26.73 2.48 -0.65
CA THR A 107 -26.59 1.07 -0.23
C THR A 107 -26.29 0.20 -1.47
N PRO A 108 -25.11 -0.47 -1.55
CA PRO A 108 -24.88 -1.47 -2.59
C PRO A 108 -25.78 -2.69 -2.36
N GLU A 109 -26.26 -3.29 -3.44
CA GLU A 109 -27.11 -4.48 -3.37
C GLU A 109 -26.30 -5.71 -2.91
N LYS A 110 -26.87 -6.56 -2.03
CA LYS A 110 -26.13 -7.59 -1.30
C LYS A 110 -25.86 -8.83 -2.18
N THR A 111 -24.73 -8.86 -2.88
CA THR A 111 -24.36 -9.98 -3.79
C THR A 111 -23.58 -11.13 -3.15
N LYS A 112 -22.95 -10.94 -1.98
CA LYS A 112 -22.30 -12.01 -1.20
C LYS A 112 -22.77 -11.98 0.26
N GLU A 113 -22.75 -13.14 0.92
CA GLU A 113 -23.34 -13.30 2.26
C GLU A 113 -22.37 -13.00 3.41
N TYR A 114 -21.06 -13.06 3.16
CA TYR A 114 -20.01 -12.85 4.14
C TYR A 114 -18.89 -11.96 3.60
N ASP A 115 -18.31 -11.16 4.49
CA ASP A 115 -17.16 -10.32 4.24
C ASP A 115 -15.88 -11.17 4.22
N VAL A 116 -15.18 -11.23 3.08
CA VAL A 116 -14.00 -12.08 2.88
C VAL A 116 -12.71 -11.30 3.16
N VAL A 117 -12.06 -11.66 4.26
CA VAL A 117 -10.83 -11.03 4.74
C VAL A 117 -9.61 -11.63 4.03
N PRO A 118 -8.69 -10.82 3.48
CA PRO A 118 -7.44 -11.31 2.92
C PRO A 118 -6.50 -11.83 4.03
N VAL A 119 -6.02 -13.07 3.92
CA VAL A 119 -5.15 -13.70 4.94
C VAL A 119 -3.74 -14.07 4.45
N ARG A 120 -3.52 -14.17 3.13
CA ARG A 120 -2.21 -14.45 2.52
C ARG A 120 -2.18 -14.00 1.07
N ILE A 121 -1.01 -13.61 0.58
CA ILE A 121 -0.75 -13.35 -0.84
C ILE A 121 0.25 -14.36 -1.42
N SER A 122 0.20 -14.56 -2.73
CA SER A 122 1.26 -15.12 -3.56
C SER A 122 1.39 -14.30 -4.84
N ILE A 123 2.61 -13.88 -5.20
CA ILE A 123 2.95 -13.19 -6.45
C ILE A 123 4.13 -13.94 -7.10
N PRO A 124 3.87 -14.96 -7.94
CA PRO A 124 4.90 -15.89 -8.40
C PRO A 124 6.07 -15.26 -9.17
N SER A 125 5.82 -14.16 -9.90
CA SER A 125 6.84 -13.48 -10.72
C SER A 125 7.97 -12.83 -9.91
N ILE A 126 7.82 -12.67 -8.59
CA ILE A 126 8.78 -11.99 -7.70
C ILE A 126 9.17 -12.76 -6.43
N ASP A 127 8.86 -14.07 -6.37
CA ASP A 127 9.10 -14.95 -5.19
C ASP A 127 8.53 -14.39 -3.87
N LEU A 128 7.34 -13.79 -3.97
CA LEU A 128 6.62 -13.25 -2.82
C LEU A 128 5.48 -14.19 -2.45
N ILE A 129 5.64 -14.87 -1.30
CA ILE A 129 4.52 -15.44 -0.52
C ILE A 129 4.62 -14.82 0.87
N ALA A 130 3.52 -14.25 1.38
CA ALA A 130 3.48 -13.58 2.68
C ALA A 130 2.07 -13.63 3.29
N ASP A 131 2.00 -13.69 4.61
CA ASP A 131 0.74 -13.58 5.33
C ASP A 131 0.24 -12.12 5.34
N ILE A 132 -1.08 -11.95 5.32
CA ILE A 132 -1.75 -10.66 5.40
C ILE A 132 -2.39 -10.55 6.78
N ILE A 133 -2.17 -9.42 7.45
CA ILE A 133 -2.73 -9.08 8.76
C ILE A 133 -3.35 -7.69 8.69
N ASN A 134 -4.19 -7.32 9.66
CA ASN A 134 -4.70 -5.94 9.73
C ASN A 134 -3.54 -4.96 9.95
N ALA A 135 -3.43 -3.95 9.10
CA ALA A 135 -2.56 -2.81 9.32
C ALA A 135 -3.00 -2.04 10.57
N THR A 136 -2.06 -1.41 11.27
CA THR A 136 -2.36 -0.39 12.27
C THR A 136 -2.44 0.99 11.61
N ASN A 137 -3.07 1.95 12.27
CA ASN A 137 -3.06 3.33 11.84
C ASN A 137 -2.87 4.30 13.02
N LYS A 138 -2.57 5.57 12.69
CA LYS A 138 -2.47 6.69 13.63
C LYS A 138 -3.17 7.92 13.05
N GLU A 139 -3.83 8.69 13.90
CA GLU A 139 -4.39 10.00 13.50
C GLU A 139 -3.28 11.05 13.37
N ILE A 140 -3.41 11.92 12.38
CA ILE A 140 -2.52 13.05 12.12
C ILE A 140 -3.41 14.30 11.95
N ILE A 141 -3.10 15.36 12.70
CA ILE A 141 -3.86 16.61 12.72
C ILE A 141 -3.05 17.69 12.00
N GLN A 142 -3.66 18.38 11.03
CA GLN A 142 -3.05 19.47 10.27
C GLN A 142 -4.09 20.58 10.06
N GLY A 143 -3.91 21.70 10.74
CA GLY A 143 -4.96 22.73 10.87
C GLY A 143 -6.20 22.14 11.55
N ASP A 144 -7.38 22.46 11.03
CA ASP A 144 -8.67 21.94 11.52
C ASP A 144 -9.04 20.54 10.96
N LYS A 145 -8.15 19.89 10.20
CA LYS A 145 -8.38 18.54 9.63
C LYS A 145 -7.61 17.45 10.37
N THR A 146 -8.28 16.33 10.62
CA THR A 146 -7.68 15.05 11.05
C THR A 146 -7.73 14.05 9.91
N TYR A 147 -6.68 13.25 9.77
CA TYR A 147 -6.47 12.27 8.70
C TYR A 147 -5.86 10.97 9.27
N ILE A 148 -5.93 9.84 8.56
CA ILE A 148 -5.56 8.50 9.06
C ILE A 148 -4.30 7.94 8.37
N GLN A 149 -3.16 7.85 9.07
CA GLN A 149 -1.95 7.23 8.50
C GLN A 149 -1.88 5.74 8.81
N TRP A 150 -2.04 4.92 7.78
CA TRP A 150 -1.76 3.49 7.79
C TRP A 150 -0.28 3.18 7.88
N LEU A 151 0.07 2.25 8.76
CA LEU A 151 1.43 1.76 9.00
C LEU A 151 1.56 0.36 8.40
N ALA A 152 2.73 0.05 7.84
CA ALA A 152 3.03 -1.32 7.40
C ALA A 152 3.46 -2.17 8.60
N PRO A 153 3.21 -3.49 8.61
CA PRO A 153 3.67 -4.35 9.70
C PRO A 153 5.20 -4.37 9.83
N ASP A 154 5.71 -4.18 11.04
CA ASP A 154 7.14 -4.23 11.35
C ASP A 154 7.67 -5.69 11.44
N GLU A 155 7.28 -6.50 10.46
CA GLU A 155 7.77 -7.84 10.19
C GLU A 155 7.56 -8.25 8.73
N TYR A 156 7.89 -9.51 8.38
CA TYR A 156 7.61 -10.07 7.06
C TYR A 156 6.12 -10.43 6.91
N ALA A 157 5.26 -9.40 6.85
CA ALA A 157 3.81 -9.51 6.64
C ALA A 157 3.28 -8.28 5.89
N ILE A 158 2.13 -8.41 5.26
CA ILE A 158 1.42 -7.32 4.56
C ILE A 158 0.29 -6.80 5.46
N GLY A 159 0.14 -5.48 5.52
CA GLY A 159 -0.94 -4.83 6.26
C GLY A 159 -2.13 -4.53 5.35
N TRP A 160 -3.28 -5.15 5.62
CA TRP A 160 -4.55 -4.78 5.00
C TRP A 160 -5.18 -3.59 5.74
N HIS A 161 -5.57 -2.56 5.00
CA HIS A 161 -6.33 -1.42 5.52
C HIS A 161 -7.74 -1.92 5.80
N PHE A 162 -8.08 -2.18 7.07
CA PHE A 162 -9.22 -3.02 7.45
C PHE A 162 -10.61 -2.39 7.24
N ASP A 163 -10.66 -1.13 6.79
CA ASP A 163 -11.86 -0.41 6.35
C ASP A 163 -11.92 -0.21 4.81
N SER A 164 -10.88 -0.66 4.09
CA SER A 164 -10.90 -0.84 2.64
C SER A 164 -11.75 -2.07 2.26
N ALA A 165 -11.89 -2.34 0.96
CA ALA A 165 -12.80 -3.40 0.51
C ALA A 165 -12.35 -4.82 0.93
N PHE A 166 -13.33 -5.71 1.01
CA PHE A 166 -13.15 -7.15 1.14
C PHE A 166 -12.90 -7.78 -0.24
N LEU A 167 -12.34 -9.00 -0.27
CA LEU A 167 -12.07 -9.72 -1.52
C LEU A 167 -13.36 -10.12 -2.23
N GLY A 168 -13.38 -10.03 -3.57
CA GLY A 168 -14.54 -10.43 -4.36
C GLY A 168 -15.74 -9.50 -4.26
N ALA A 169 -15.54 -8.26 -3.82
CA ALA A 169 -16.58 -7.24 -3.67
C ALA A 169 -16.19 -5.94 -4.42
N PRO A 170 -17.16 -5.18 -4.96
CA PRO A 170 -16.90 -3.87 -5.54
C PRO A 170 -16.23 -2.93 -4.51
N GLY A 171 -15.12 -2.30 -4.91
CA GLY A 171 -14.26 -1.52 -4.02
C GLY A 171 -12.77 -1.81 -4.23
N ASN A 172 -11.95 -1.10 -3.46
CA ASN A 172 -10.49 -1.20 -3.50
C ASN A 172 -9.98 -1.88 -2.23
N THR A 173 -9.38 -3.08 -2.35
CA THR A 173 -8.69 -3.75 -1.23
C THR A 173 -7.27 -3.22 -1.13
N VAL A 174 -6.94 -2.45 -0.09
CA VAL A 174 -5.64 -1.77 0.01
C VAL A 174 -4.69 -2.53 0.93
N LEU A 175 -3.49 -2.82 0.43
CA LEU A 175 -2.46 -3.63 1.06
C LEU A 175 -1.12 -2.87 1.10
N ASN A 176 -0.59 -2.60 2.29
CA ASN A 176 0.72 -1.97 2.48
C ASN A 176 1.79 -2.97 2.97
N GLY A 177 3.05 -2.59 2.84
CA GLY A 177 4.18 -3.42 3.28
C GLY A 177 5.52 -2.71 3.11
N HIS A 178 6.54 -3.13 3.85
CA HIS A 178 7.86 -2.51 3.80
C HIS A 178 8.69 -2.97 2.59
N HIS A 179 9.32 -2.03 1.89
CA HIS A 179 10.19 -2.29 0.74
C HIS A 179 11.66 -2.52 1.12
N ASN A 180 12.18 -1.79 2.13
CA ASN A 180 13.61 -1.77 2.46
C ASN A 180 13.95 -2.23 3.91
N VAL A 181 12.94 -2.34 4.78
CA VAL A 181 13.07 -2.65 6.22
C VAL A 181 12.22 -3.85 6.67
N TYR A 182 12.37 -4.28 7.93
CA TYR A 182 11.63 -5.38 8.59
C TYR A 182 11.52 -6.72 7.83
N GLY A 183 12.54 -7.07 7.04
CA GLY A 183 12.56 -8.29 6.22
C GLY A 183 11.97 -8.11 4.82
N LYS A 184 11.42 -6.92 4.53
CA LYS A 184 11.15 -6.41 3.19
C LYS A 184 10.15 -7.22 2.37
N VAL A 185 8.92 -7.33 2.87
CA VAL A 185 7.86 -8.08 2.18
C VAL A 185 7.62 -7.58 0.73
N PHE A 186 7.90 -6.31 0.45
CA PHE A 186 7.84 -5.69 -0.88
C PHE A 186 9.23 -5.33 -1.47
N GLU A 187 10.31 -6.08 -1.16
CA GLU A 187 11.68 -5.88 -1.72
C GLU A 187 11.70 -5.85 -3.26
N ASN A 188 10.80 -6.61 -3.90
CA ASN A 188 10.77 -6.85 -5.34
C ASN A 188 9.50 -6.31 -6.04
N LEU A 189 8.67 -5.50 -5.36
CA LEU A 189 7.38 -5.06 -5.88
C LEU A 189 7.52 -4.18 -7.15
N ASP A 190 8.66 -3.52 -7.29
CA ASP A 190 9.07 -2.69 -8.44
C ASP A 190 9.17 -3.46 -9.76
N LYS A 191 9.25 -4.79 -9.69
CA LYS A 191 9.38 -5.67 -10.86
C LYS A 191 8.04 -6.10 -11.44
N LEU A 192 6.93 -5.72 -10.80
CA LEU A 192 5.59 -6.02 -11.30
C LEU A 192 5.20 -5.09 -12.46
N VAL A 193 4.84 -5.71 -13.57
CA VAL A 193 4.35 -5.06 -14.78
C VAL A 193 2.95 -5.55 -15.11
N SER A 194 2.19 -4.76 -15.87
CA SER A 194 0.83 -5.13 -16.31
C SER A 194 0.82 -6.51 -16.97
N GLY A 195 -0.15 -7.35 -16.60
CA GLY A 195 -0.21 -8.76 -16.99
C GLY A 195 0.41 -9.75 -15.99
N ASN A 196 1.06 -9.30 -14.91
CA ASN A 196 1.48 -10.18 -13.82
C ASN A 196 0.29 -10.63 -12.96
N GLU A 197 0.31 -11.87 -12.50
CA GLU A 197 -0.76 -12.45 -11.66
C GLU A 197 -0.46 -12.30 -10.17
N ILE A 198 -1.51 -11.99 -9.40
CA ILE A 198 -1.51 -11.88 -7.94
C ILE A 198 -2.64 -12.77 -7.41
N PHE A 199 -2.30 -13.66 -6.48
CA PHE A 199 -3.23 -14.58 -5.85
C PHE A 199 -3.40 -14.20 -4.38
N ILE A 200 -4.62 -13.89 -3.96
CA ILE A 200 -4.93 -13.60 -2.55
C ILE A 200 -5.84 -14.70 -2.01
N TYR A 201 -5.43 -15.28 -0.88
CA TYR A 201 -6.18 -16.30 -0.16
C TYR A 201 -7.13 -15.62 0.82
N GLY A 202 -8.41 -15.98 0.77
CA GLY A 202 -9.43 -15.51 1.71
C GLY A 202 -9.53 -16.38 2.97
N ASN A 203 -10.14 -15.81 4.02
CA ASN A 203 -10.56 -16.56 5.23
C ASN A 203 -11.70 -17.56 4.96
N ASP A 204 -12.26 -17.55 3.77
CA ASP A 204 -13.35 -18.39 3.25
C ASP A 204 -12.87 -19.69 2.57
N PHE A 205 -11.55 -19.95 2.60
CA PHE A 205 -10.89 -21.05 1.88
C PHE A 205 -10.97 -20.97 0.34
N HIS A 206 -11.05 -19.77 -0.24
CA HIS A 206 -10.91 -19.56 -1.68
C HIS A 206 -9.67 -18.72 -2.04
N VAL A 207 -9.27 -18.78 -3.30
CA VAL A 207 -8.20 -17.97 -3.91
C VAL A 207 -8.80 -17.00 -4.92
N TYR A 208 -8.60 -15.71 -4.65
CA TYR A 208 -8.98 -14.59 -5.49
C TYR A 208 -7.80 -14.24 -6.40
N GLN A 209 -8.05 -14.19 -7.70
CA GLN A 209 -7.03 -13.97 -8.71
C GLN A 209 -7.16 -12.55 -9.25
N TYR A 210 -6.05 -11.82 -9.30
CA TYR A 210 -5.98 -10.47 -9.83
C TYR A 210 -4.84 -10.37 -10.85
N ILE A 211 -5.04 -9.59 -11.91
CA ILE A 211 -4.02 -9.28 -12.91
C ILE A 211 -3.60 -7.82 -12.76
N VAL A 212 -2.29 -7.55 -12.67
CA VAL A 212 -1.77 -6.18 -12.61
C VAL A 212 -2.24 -5.43 -13.84
N SER A 213 -2.93 -4.32 -13.62
CA SER A 213 -3.42 -3.43 -14.67
C SER A 213 -2.52 -2.20 -14.78
N ASN A 214 -2.02 -1.66 -13.67
CA ASN A 214 -1.19 -0.45 -13.63
C ASN A 214 -0.08 -0.51 -12.57
N THR A 215 1.09 0.07 -12.89
CA THR A 215 2.26 0.22 -12.00
C THR A 215 2.71 1.68 -12.05
N MET A 216 2.77 2.35 -10.90
CA MET A 216 3.06 3.79 -10.81
C MET A 216 4.09 4.09 -9.72
N ILE A 217 4.94 5.07 -9.98
CA ILE A 217 5.83 5.68 -8.99
C ILE A 217 5.44 7.15 -8.88
N LEU A 218 4.92 7.55 -7.73
CA LEU A 218 4.36 8.89 -7.47
C LEU A 218 5.17 9.58 -6.36
N PRO A 219 5.51 10.88 -6.48
CA PRO A 219 6.24 11.59 -5.43
C PRO A 219 5.39 11.72 -4.17
N GLU A 220 6.04 11.71 -3.01
CA GLU A 220 5.35 11.71 -1.72
C GLU A 220 6.01 12.67 -0.73
N ARG A 221 7.33 12.58 -0.53
CA ARG A 221 7.96 13.27 0.61
C ARG A 221 8.06 14.78 0.46
N ASP A 222 8.57 15.20 -0.70
CA ASP A 222 9.10 16.53 -0.94
C ASP A 222 8.20 17.36 -1.89
N VAL A 223 6.88 17.13 -1.81
CA VAL A 223 5.82 17.70 -2.68
C VAL A 223 4.63 18.25 -1.88
N SER A 224 3.72 19.00 -2.53
CA SER A 224 2.61 19.71 -1.88
C SER A 224 1.57 18.78 -1.24
N LEU A 225 0.75 19.31 -0.33
CA LEU A 225 -0.39 18.59 0.25
C LEU A 225 -1.34 18.10 -0.86
N ASP A 226 -1.66 18.94 -1.83
CA ASP A 226 -2.65 18.64 -2.87
C ASP A 226 -2.16 17.58 -3.86
N GLU A 227 -0.87 17.61 -4.23
CA GLU A 227 -0.26 16.56 -5.07
C GLU A 227 -0.30 15.19 -4.37
N ARG A 228 -0.15 15.17 -3.03
CA ARG A 228 -0.21 13.96 -2.21
C ARG A 228 -1.63 13.48 -1.99
N LEU A 229 -2.61 14.37 -1.86
CA LEU A 229 -4.04 14.02 -1.83
C LEU A 229 -4.50 13.45 -3.17
N GLU A 230 -4.04 14.00 -4.30
CA GLU A 230 -4.25 13.43 -5.63
C GLU A 230 -3.58 12.06 -5.77
N ASN A 231 -2.35 11.88 -5.25
CA ASN A 231 -1.70 10.56 -5.22
C ASN A 231 -2.43 9.56 -4.29
N ALA A 232 -3.04 10.03 -3.20
CA ALA A 232 -3.84 9.20 -2.30
C ALA A 232 -5.16 8.71 -2.91
N ARG A 233 -5.63 9.28 -4.03
CA ARG A 233 -6.84 8.81 -4.74
C ARG A 233 -6.78 7.31 -5.11
N TRP A 234 -5.58 6.78 -5.34
CA TRP A 234 -5.36 5.39 -5.75
C TRP A 234 -5.65 4.36 -4.65
N ILE A 235 -5.78 4.80 -3.40
CA ILE A 235 -6.10 3.98 -2.23
C ILE A 235 -7.45 4.37 -1.59
N LEU A 236 -8.24 5.20 -2.27
CA LEU A 236 -9.66 5.42 -1.95
C LEU A 236 -10.52 4.24 -2.47
N PRO A 237 -11.77 4.10 -1.98
CA PRO A 237 -12.75 3.17 -2.57
C PRO A 237 -12.97 3.38 -4.07
N SER A 238 -13.40 2.34 -4.77
CA SER A 238 -13.76 2.35 -6.20
C SER A 238 -15.14 1.72 -6.44
N GLU A 239 -15.69 1.92 -7.64
CA GLU A 239 -16.98 1.32 -8.05
C GLU A 239 -16.81 -0.08 -8.64
N ASP A 240 -15.62 -0.38 -9.19
CA ASP A 240 -15.18 -1.72 -9.60
C ASP A 240 -14.45 -2.46 -8.46
N GLU A 241 -14.39 -3.79 -8.55
CA GLU A 241 -13.48 -4.59 -7.71
C GLU A 241 -12.03 -4.42 -8.19
N ARG A 242 -11.14 -4.06 -7.27
CA ARG A 242 -9.69 -4.01 -7.48
C ARG A 242 -8.93 -4.21 -6.18
N ILE A 243 -7.63 -4.50 -6.31
CA ILE A 243 -6.66 -4.42 -5.22
C ILE A 243 -5.62 -3.36 -5.52
N THR A 244 -5.08 -2.75 -4.46
CA THR A 244 -3.96 -1.81 -4.56
C THR A 244 -2.85 -2.19 -3.58
N LEU A 245 -1.67 -2.52 -4.10
CA LEU A 245 -0.45 -2.76 -3.31
C LEU A 245 0.35 -1.45 -3.24
N ILE A 246 0.74 -1.02 -2.04
CA ILE A 246 1.45 0.26 -1.84
C ILE A 246 2.69 0.13 -0.95
N THR A 247 3.80 0.76 -1.36
CA THR A 247 5.05 0.76 -0.59
C THR A 247 5.91 2.01 -0.81
N CYS A 248 6.93 2.19 0.03
CA CYS A 248 7.91 3.27 -0.06
C CYS A 248 8.92 3.01 -1.19
N TRP A 249 9.31 4.05 -1.92
CA TRP A 249 10.28 3.95 -3.03
C TRP A 249 11.11 5.25 -3.17
N PRO A 250 12.34 5.23 -3.72
CA PRO A 250 13.21 4.07 -3.90
C PRO A 250 13.92 3.67 -2.61
N TYR A 251 14.38 2.42 -2.56
CA TYR A 251 15.03 1.70 -1.45
C TYR A 251 15.82 2.52 -0.41
N PHE A 252 16.59 3.53 -0.82
CA PHE A 252 17.48 4.30 0.09
C PHE A 252 16.93 5.68 0.51
N SER A 253 15.92 6.23 -0.16
CA SER A 253 15.44 7.59 0.12
C SER A 253 13.95 7.69 0.42
N ASN A 254 13.16 6.68 0.03
CA ASN A 254 11.71 6.61 0.27
C ASN A 254 10.96 7.92 -0.06
N THR A 255 11.39 8.65 -1.10
CA THR A 255 10.83 9.95 -1.51
C THR A 255 9.49 9.86 -2.24
N HIS A 256 9.12 8.65 -2.66
CA HIS A 256 7.98 8.31 -3.50
C HIS A 256 7.15 7.18 -2.89
N ARG A 257 5.97 6.96 -3.46
CA ARG A 257 5.18 5.73 -3.35
C ARG A 257 5.28 4.93 -4.64
N LEU A 258 5.57 3.64 -4.51
CA LEU A 258 5.27 2.66 -5.56
C LEU A 258 3.86 2.14 -5.30
N ILE A 259 3.01 2.19 -6.32
CA ILE A 259 1.61 1.74 -6.30
C ILE A 259 1.38 0.77 -7.44
N ILE A 260 0.89 -0.44 -7.11
CA ILE A 260 0.44 -1.46 -8.07
C ILE A 260 -1.07 -1.57 -7.95
N VAL A 261 -1.79 -1.42 -9.05
CA VAL A 261 -3.24 -1.67 -9.12
C VAL A 261 -3.48 -2.94 -9.94
N ALA A 262 -4.36 -3.82 -9.45
CA ALA A 262 -4.72 -5.05 -10.13
C ALA A 262 -6.24 -5.32 -10.07
N SER A 263 -6.77 -5.92 -11.13
CA SER A 263 -8.21 -6.15 -11.36
C SER A 263 -8.51 -7.65 -11.44
N PRO A 264 -9.70 -8.13 -11.04
CA PRO A 264 -9.97 -9.56 -10.88
C PRO A 264 -9.98 -10.35 -12.20
N ILE A 265 -9.48 -11.59 -12.15
CA ILE A 265 -9.46 -12.54 -13.27
C ILE A 265 -10.73 -13.41 -13.20
N GLY A 266 -11.84 -12.86 -13.66
CA GLY A 266 -13.16 -13.51 -13.62
C GLY A 266 -13.98 -13.14 -12.37
N SER A 267 -15.15 -13.75 -12.21
CA SER A 267 -16.13 -13.42 -11.15
C SER A 267 -16.17 -14.40 -9.97
N GLU A 268 -15.64 -15.61 -10.15
CA GLU A 268 -15.70 -16.70 -9.17
C GLU A 268 -14.28 -17.03 -8.64
N PRO A 269 -14.07 -17.07 -7.32
CA PRO A 269 -12.78 -17.40 -6.74
C PRO A 269 -12.58 -18.93 -6.71
N ILE A 270 -11.31 -19.38 -6.73
CA ILE A 270 -10.98 -20.82 -6.80
C ILE A 270 -11.09 -21.46 -5.40
N PRO A 271 -11.92 -22.50 -5.18
CA PRO A 271 -11.98 -23.19 -3.89
C PRO A 271 -10.70 -23.98 -3.61
N ILE A 272 -10.17 -23.87 -2.38
CA ILE A 272 -8.97 -24.60 -1.96
C ILE A 272 -9.35 -26.02 -1.54
N THR A 273 -9.23 -26.97 -2.46
CA THR A 273 -9.52 -28.38 -2.19
C THR A 273 -8.40 -29.05 -1.38
N ASN A 274 -8.76 -29.63 -0.23
CA ASN A 274 -7.86 -30.46 0.58
C ASN A 274 -7.77 -31.89 0.03
N GLU A 275 -7.39 -32.06 -1.24
CA GLU A 275 -7.20 -33.39 -1.84
C GLU A 275 -5.89 -34.04 -1.34
N ARG A 276 -5.98 -34.67 -0.16
CA ARG A 276 -5.03 -35.68 0.30
C ARG A 276 -5.51 -37.06 -0.15
N ASN A 277 -4.97 -37.55 -1.25
CA ASN A 277 -4.95 -38.98 -1.60
C ASN A 277 -3.57 -39.56 -1.25
#